data_AF-E1Z4C3-F1
#
_entry.id   AF-E1Z4C3-F1
#
_cell.length_a   1.000
_cell.length_b   1.000
_cell.length_c   1.000
_cell.angle_alpha   90.00
_cell.angle_beta   90.00
_cell.angle_gamma   90.00
#
_symmetry.space_group_name_H-M   'P 1'
#
loop_
_entity.id
_entity.type
_entity.pdbx_description
1 polymer ?
#
loop_
_entity_poly.entity_id
_entity_poly.type
_entity_poly.pdbx_seq_one_letter_code
_entity_poly.pdbx_strand_id
1 'polypeptide(L)'
;MGASGAGKTTLLDVIAQRKTQGIIEGEIRLNGHPKQEGVWRRVSAYVEQQDIHTETATVREALLFSARLRLPSNVGNVEIARWGCATYLCRSACQPSSHA
;
A
#
# COMPACT_ATOMS: atom_id res chain seq x y z
N MET A 1 8.97 -20.45 -5.37
CA MET A 1 8.67 -19.69 -6.61
C MET A 1 7.86 -20.60 -7.54
N GLY A 2 6.58 -20.30 -7.80
CA GLY A 2 5.77 -21.13 -8.72
C GLY A 2 6.05 -20.81 -10.20
N ALA A 3 5.66 -21.68 -11.13
CA ALA A 3 5.78 -21.45 -12.57
C ALA A 3 4.99 -20.20 -13.06
N SER A 4 5.41 -19.59 -14.18
CA SER A 4 4.61 -18.53 -14.82
C SER A 4 3.20 -19.06 -15.12
N GLY A 5 2.16 -18.29 -14.82
CA GLY A 5 0.77 -18.73 -14.97
C GLY A 5 0.15 -19.49 -13.78
N ALA A 6 0.92 -19.80 -12.72
CA ALA A 6 0.39 -20.47 -11.51
C ALA A 6 -0.56 -19.60 -10.65
N GLY A 7 -1.02 -18.45 -11.13
CA GLY A 7 -1.96 -17.59 -10.41
C GLY A 7 -1.37 -16.73 -9.29
N LYS A 8 -0.04 -16.53 -9.23
CA LYS A 8 0.59 -15.66 -8.21
C LYS A 8 0.03 -14.24 -8.19
N THR A 9 0.02 -13.59 -9.36
CA THR A 9 -0.54 -12.25 -9.52
C THR A 9 -2.03 -12.25 -9.22
N THR A 10 -2.77 -13.25 -9.71
CA THR A 10 -4.20 -13.42 -9.43
C THR A 10 -4.50 -13.52 -7.92
N LEU A 11 -3.71 -14.28 -7.17
CA LEU A 11 -3.86 -14.41 -5.73
C LEU A 11 -3.60 -13.08 -5.02
N LEU A 12 -2.53 -12.38 -5.40
CA LEU A 12 -2.22 -11.06 -4.85
C LEU A 12 -3.30 -10.02 -5.17
N ASP A 13 -3.88 -10.05 -6.37
CA ASP A 13 -4.99 -9.15 -6.75
C ASP A 13 -6.27 -9.41 -5.94
N VAL A 14 -6.55 -10.68 -5.62
CA VAL A 14 -7.69 -11.07 -4.76
C VAL A 14 -7.47 -10.57 -3.32
N ILE A 15 -6.24 -10.73 -2.80
CA ILE A 15 -5.87 -10.23 -1.47
C ILE A 15 -5.92 -8.69 -1.43
N ALA A 16 -5.46 -8.01 -2.48
CA ALA A 16 -5.49 -6.56 -2.63
C ALA A 16 -6.89 -5.99 -2.94
N GLN A 17 -7.91 -6.85 -3.11
CA GLN A 17 -9.28 -6.48 -3.47
C GLN A 17 -9.41 -5.74 -4.81
N ARG A 18 -8.50 -5.99 -5.77
CA ARG A 18 -8.56 -5.42 -7.12
C ARG A 18 -9.31 -6.32 -8.10
N LYS A 19 -9.40 -7.63 -7.81
CA LYS A 19 -10.14 -8.60 -8.62
C LYS A 19 -11.46 -8.97 -7.97
N THR A 20 -12.57 -8.62 -8.63
CA THR A 20 -13.95 -8.90 -8.19
C THR A 20 -14.65 -9.96 -9.02
N GLN A 21 -13.97 -10.51 -10.04
CA GLN A 21 -14.53 -11.47 -10.98
C GLN A 21 -14.05 -12.88 -10.68
N GLY A 22 -14.95 -13.85 -10.87
CA GLY A 22 -14.71 -15.27 -10.61
C GLY A 22 -15.26 -15.73 -9.26
N ILE A 23 -15.01 -16.99 -8.93
CA ILE A 23 -15.40 -17.58 -7.65
C ILE A 23 -14.25 -17.34 -6.67
N ILE A 24 -14.51 -16.56 -5.62
CA ILE A 24 -13.57 -16.27 -4.55
C ILE A 24 -14.15 -16.87 -3.27
N GLU A 25 -13.56 -17.98 -2.82
CA GLU A 25 -13.95 -18.68 -1.60
C GLU A 25 -12.80 -18.66 -0.60
N GLY A 26 -13.15 -18.67 0.69
CA GLY A 26 -12.19 -18.61 1.80
C GLY A 26 -12.25 -17.31 2.59
N GLU A 27 -11.59 -17.29 3.74
CA GLU A 27 -11.54 -16.15 4.64
C GLU A 27 -10.16 -15.51 4.65
N ILE A 28 -10.11 -14.18 4.57
CA ILE A 28 -8.88 -13.40 4.70
C ILE A 28 -8.92 -12.71 6.05
N ARG A 29 -7.91 -12.97 6.88
CA ARG A 29 -7.73 -12.34 8.19
C ARG A 29 -6.41 -11.59 8.27
N LEU A 30 -6.42 -10.41 8.87
CA LEU A 30 -5.22 -9.66 9.22
C LEU A 30 -5.19 -9.48 10.73
N ASN A 31 -4.12 -9.95 11.39
CA ASN A 31 -3.99 -9.95 12.85
C ASN A 31 -5.20 -10.57 13.57
N GLY A 32 -5.78 -11.64 13.00
CA GLY A 32 -6.96 -12.32 13.57
C GLY A 32 -8.30 -11.63 13.28
N HIS A 33 -8.31 -10.43 12.71
CA HIS A 33 -9.54 -9.73 12.35
C HIS A 33 -9.97 -10.06 10.91
N PRO A 34 -11.28 -10.23 10.66
CA PRO A 34 -11.79 -10.47 9.32
C PRO A 34 -11.60 -9.23 8.42
N LYS A 35 -11.43 -9.47 7.12
CA LYS A 35 -11.26 -8.43 6.11
C LYS A 35 -12.43 -7.44 6.10
N GLN A 36 -12.16 -6.20 6.50
CA GLN A 36 -13.07 -5.06 6.33
C GLN A 36 -12.52 -4.11 5.25
N GLU A 37 -13.32 -3.80 4.23
CA GLU A 37 -12.88 -3.07 3.02
C GLU A 37 -12.18 -1.73 3.32
N GLY A 38 -12.79 -0.92 4.21
CA GLY A 38 -12.26 0.40 4.55
C GLY A 38 -10.96 0.38 5.37
N VAL A 39 -10.77 -0.61 6.24
CA VAL A 39 -9.54 -0.75 7.02
C VAL A 39 -8.44 -1.33 6.13
N TRP A 40 -8.78 -2.31 5.30
CA TRP A 40 -7.82 -3.05 4.46
C TRP A 40 -7.01 -2.11 3.56
N ARG A 41 -7.68 -1.18 2.85
CA ARG A 41 -7.02 -0.20 1.98
C ARG A 41 -6.13 0.81 2.72
N ARG A 42 -6.35 1.01 4.02
CA ARG A 42 -5.56 1.94 4.85
C ARG A 42 -4.31 1.32 5.45
N VAL A 43 -4.35 0.01 5.75
CA VAL A 43 -3.27 -0.70 6.45
C VAL A 43 -2.35 -1.50 5.52
N SER A 44 -2.80 -1.79 4.30
CA SER A 44 -2.04 -2.52 3.29
C SER A 44 -1.61 -1.62 2.14
N ALA A 45 -0.52 -2.00 1.48
CA ALA A 45 -0.05 -1.39 0.25
C ALA A 45 0.11 -2.47 -0.82
N TYR A 46 -0.29 -2.16 -2.05
CA TYR A 46 -0.14 -3.04 -3.21
C TYR A 46 0.69 -2.34 -4.26
N VAL A 47 1.72 -3.01 -4.77
CA VAL A 47 2.58 -2.53 -5.84
C VAL A 47 2.32 -3.41 -7.06
N GLU A 48 1.92 -2.79 -8.16
CA GLU A 48 1.62 -3.50 -9.39
C GLU A 48 2.89 -3.98 -10.08
N GLN A 49 2.74 -4.96 -10.98
CA GLN A 49 3.86 -5.46 -11.78
C GLN A 49 4.38 -4.43 -12.79
N GLN A 50 3.53 -3.46 -13.16
CA GLN A 50 3.85 -2.37 -14.09
C GLN A 50 3.78 -1.05 -13.33
N ASP A 51 4.84 -0.27 -13.41
CA ASP A 51 4.89 1.04 -12.75
C ASP A 51 4.05 2.07 -13.53
N ILE A 52 3.23 2.83 -12.79
CA ILE A 52 2.42 3.92 -13.33
C ILE A 52 3.00 5.23 -12.80
N HIS A 53 3.79 5.93 -13.61
CA HIS A 53 4.43 7.19 -13.25
C HIS A 53 4.25 8.25 -14.34
N THR A 54 4.28 9.52 -13.95
CA THR A 54 4.25 10.65 -14.89
C THR A 54 5.64 10.86 -15.47
N GLU A 55 5.77 10.84 -16.80
CA GLU A 55 7.05 10.97 -17.50
C GLU A 55 7.78 12.31 -17.24
N THR A 56 7.04 13.36 -16.94
CA THR A 56 7.59 14.71 -16.72
C THR A 56 8.01 14.98 -15.28
N ALA A 57 7.70 14.09 -14.34
CA ALA A 57 8.02 14.26 -12.93
C ALA A 57 9.32 13.53 -12.58
N THR A 58 10.17 14.18 -11.80
CA THR A 58 11.33 13.52 -11.21
C THR A 58 10.90 12.55 -10.11
N VAL A 59 11.77 11.57 -9.80
CA VAL A 59 11.54 10.61 -8.69
C VAL A 59 11.25 11.35 -7.38
N ARG A 60 11.97 12.45 -7.10
CA ARG A 60 11.78 13.25 -5.88
C ARG A 60 10.40 13.90 -5.83
N GLU A 61 9.93 14.41 -6.95
CA GLU A 61 8.60 15.05 -7.04
C GLU A 61 7.48 14.03 -6.89
N ALA A 62 7.62 12.86 -7.52
CA ALA A 62 6.64 11.77 -7.40
C ALA A 62 6.52 11.26 -5.94
N LEU A 63 7.66 11.13 -5.23
CA LEU A 63 7.69 10.75 -3.82
C LEU A 63 7.07 11.84 -2.93
N LEU A 64 7.41 13.11 -3.14
CA LEU A 64 6.85 14.25 -2.39
C LEU A 64 5.33 14.38 -2.60
N PHE A 65 4.88 14.22 -3.84
CA PHE A 65 3.46 14.24 -4.18
C PHE A 65 2.69 13.14 -3.44
N SER A 66 3.22 11.91 -3.48
CA SER A 66 2.63 10.76 -2.77
C SER A 66 2.65 10.95 -1.25
N ALA A 67 3.73 11.50 -0.69
CA ALA A 67 3.84 11.77 0.73
C ALA A 67 2.82 12.81 1.21
N ARG A 68 2.64 13.91 0.48
CA ARG A 68 1.64 14.96 0.80
C ARG A 68 0.20 14.46 0.79
N LEU A 69 -0.14 13.55 -0.12
CA LEU A 69 -1.50 13.01 -0.22
C LEU A 69 -1.79 11.96 0.85
N ARG A 70 -0.77 11.20 1.27
CA ARG A 70 -0.96 10.17 2.28
C ARG A 70 -0.86 10.75 3.68
N LEU A 71 0.13 11.61 3.98
CA LEU A 71 0.42 12.11 5.33
C LEU A 71 -0.68 13.03 5.88
N PRO A 72 -0.93 12.96 7.20
CA PRO A 72 -1.86 13.88 7.84
C PRO A 72 -1.33 15.32 7.78
N SER A 73 -2.24 16.29 7.80
CA SER A 73 -1.93 17.72 7.63
C SER A 73 -1.09 18.34 8.74
N ASN A 74 -0.90 17.63 9.85
CA ASN A 74 -0.06 18.05 10.98
C ASN A 74 1.44 17.77 10.77
N VAL A 75 1.83 17.07 9.69
CA VAL A 75 3.24 16.78 9.39
C VAL A 75 3.85 17.97 8.66
N GLY A 76 4.98 18.48 9.18
CA GLY A 76 5.65 19.64 8.61
C GLY A 76 6.28 19.36 7.24
N ASN A 77 6.46 20.40 6.40
CA ASN A 77 7.08 20.28 5.08
C ASN A 77 8.49 19.66 5.12
N VAL A 78 9.26 19.96 6.18
CA VAL A 78 10.60 19.40 6.40
C VAL A 78 10.53 17.89 6.66
N GLU A 79 9.53 17.46 7.43
CA GLU A 79 9.27 16.05 7.64
C GLU A 79 8.80 15.39 6.34
N ILE A 80 7.82 15.94 5.62
CA ILE A 80 7.36 15.36 4.33
C ILE A 80 8.54 15.11 3.36
N ALA A 81 9.50 16.04 3.30
CA ALA A 81 10.70 15.88 2.48
C ALA A 81 11.65 14.77 2.96
N ARG A 82 11.66 14.48 4.26
CA ARG A 82 12.45 13.43 4.90
C ARG A 82 11.77 12.06 4.82
N TRP A 83 10.44 12.03 4.91
CA TRP A 83 9.60 10.82 4.92
C TRP A 83 9.18 10.37 3.52
N GLY A 84 9.48 11.15 2.46
CA GLY A 84 9.12 10.86 1.07
C GLY A 84 9.37 9.41 0.62
N CYS A 85 10.49 8.80 1.04
CA CYS A 85 10.78 7.38 0.78
C CYS A 85 9.96 6.40 1.62
N ALA A 86 9.72 6.69 2.91
CA ALA A 86 9.05 5.77 3.83
C ALA A 86 7.54 5.65 3.54
N THR A 87 6.91 6.74 3.10
CA THR A 87 5.47 6.76 2.75
C THR A 87 5.10 5.92 1.53
N TYR A 88 6.09 5.54 0.70
CA TYR A 88 5.84 4.72 -0.49
C TYR A 88 5.56 3.26 -0.13
N LEU A 89 6.11 2.75 0.98
CA LEU A 89 6.12 1.32 1.30
C LEU A 89 5.19 0.89 2.43
N CYS A 90 5.01 1.68 3.49
CA CYS A 90 4.07 1.29 4.54
C CYS A 90 3.83 2.44 5.52
N ARG A 91 2.57 2.91 5.63
CA ARG A 91 2.15 3.79 6.71
C ARG A 91 2.15 3.08 8.09
N SER A 92 2.17 1.74 8.07
CA SER A 92 2.01 0.87 9.24
C SER A 92 3.30 0.63 10.02
N ALA A 93 4.48 0.96 9.47
CA ALA A 93 5.77 0.67 10.10
C ALA A 93 6.31 1.79 11.01
N CYS A 94 5.57 2.89 11.19
CA CYS A 94 6.02 4.04 11.96
C CYS A 94 4.91 4.70 12.80
N GLN A 95 4.08 3.90 13.46
CA GLN A 95 3.56 4.36 14.74
C GLN A 95 4.61 3.99 15.80
N PRO A 96 5.23 4.96 16.50
CA PRO A 96 5.96 4.63 17.71
C PRO A 96 4.96 3.97 18.66
N SER A 97 5.26 2.75 19.08
CA SER A 97 4.51 2.02 20.10
C SER A 97 4.57 2.80 21.42
N SER A 98 3.68 3.77 21.61
CA SER A 98 3.38 4.36 22.91
C SER A 98 2.40 3.45 23.65
N HIS A 99 2.92 2.29 24.06
CA HIS A 99 2.35 1.46 25.12
C HIS A 99 3.49 1.10 26.06
N ALA A 100 3.80 2.03 26.95
CA ALA A 100 4.23 1.87 28.34
C ALA A 100 4.12 3.24 29.01
#